data_AF-A0A4C2EJP3-F1
#
_entry.id   AF-A0A4C2EJP3-F1
#
_cell.length_a   1.000
_cell.length_b   1.000
_cell.length_c   1.000
_cell.angle_alpha   90.00
_cell.angle_beta   90.00
_cell.angle_gamma   90.00
#
_symmetry.space_group_name_H-M   'P 1'
#
loop_
_entity.id
_entity.type
_entity.pdbx_description
1 polymer ?
#
loop_
_entity_poly.entity_id
_entity_poly.type
_entity_poly.pdbx_seq_one_letter_code
_entity_poly.pdbx_strand_id
1 'polypeptide(L)'
;MPRTLELPNGDVVSPDDVFCYNDYPYRLVWLESDTHEFALSPLYWGDSGMDIPFQDREALVDQWEVDSQGRMTAEEWATWLDDATDDPRYSDDEVASLAAELPTEWDADDGDSGSGGGLRDRLGL
;
A
#
# COMPACT_ATOMS: atom_id res chain seq x y z
N MET A 1 4.06 22.60 5.32
CA MET A 1 4.75 21.52 6.04
C MET A 1 4.03 20.23 5.66
N PRO A 2 4.75 19.15 5.33
CA PRO A 2 4.09 17.85 5.16
C PRO A 2 3.40 17.50 6.47
N ARG A 3 2.11 17.17 6.40
CA ARG A 3 1.36 16.71 7.56
C ARG A 3 1.73 15.25 7.81
N THR A 4 2.10 14.92 9.03
CA THR A 4 2.50 13.57 9.44
C THR A 4 1.56 13.07 10.54
N LEU A 5 1.34 11.76 10.57
CA LEU A 5 0.52 11.08 11.56
C LEU A 5 1.42 10.22 12.45
N GLU A 6 1.25 10.32 13.76
CA GLU A 6 1.90 9.43 14.72
C GLU A 6 1.01 8.21 14.98
N LEU A 7 1.50 7.04 14.59
CA LEU A 7 0.86 5.76 14.77
C LEU A 7 0.88 5.32 16.24
N PRO A 8 -0.03 4.42 16.67
CA PRO A 8 -0.12 3.96 18.06
C PRO A 8 1.13 3.24 18.58
N ASN A 9 1.94 2.67 17.68
CA ASN A 9 3.22 2.04 17.99
C ASN A 9 4.37 3.06 18.22
N GLY A 10 4.12 4.35 17.99
CA GLY A 10 5.09 5.45 18.14
C GLY A 10 5.79 5.86 16.84
N ASP A 11 5.51 5.19 15.72
CA ASP A 11 6.04 5.58 14.42
C ASP A 11 5.38 6.84 13.88
N VAL A 12 6.11 7.60 13.08
CA VAL A 12 5.58 8.77 12.38
C VAL A 12 5.60 8.51 10.89
N VAL A 13 4.42 8.65 10.26
CA VAL A 13 4.22 8.39 8.83
C VAL A 13 3.69 9.63 8.11
N SER A 14 4.14 9.80 6.87
CA SER A 14 3.69 10.82 5.93
C SER A 14 2.79 10.18 4.86
N PRO A 15 2.10 10.97 4.02
CA PRO A 15 1.31 10.43 2.91
C PRO A 15 2.12 9.59 1.91
N ASP A 16 3.41 9.89 1.80
CA ASP A 16 4.35 9.16 0.94
C ASP A 16 4.90 7.88 1.61
N ASP A 17 4.72 7.71 2.93
CA ASP A 17 5.18 6.52 3.65
C ASP A 17 4.12 5.42 3.59
N VAL A 18 4.57 4.19 3.31
CA VAL A 18 3.74 2.98 3.38
C VAL A 18 3.94 2.29 4.72
N PHE A 19 2.85 1.83 5.32
CA PHE A 19 2.86 1.12 6.60
C PHE A 19 1.85 -0.02 6.60
N CYS A 20 2.11 -1.02 7.43
CA CYS A 20 1.24 -2.18 7.60
C CYS A 20 0.18 -1.88 8.66
N TYR A 21 -1.08 -1.94 8.26
CA TYR A 21 -2.25 -1.81 9.12
C TYR A 21 -3.15 -3.01 8.88
N ASN A 22 -3.47 -3.74 9.94
CA ASN A 22 -4.27 -4.97 9.89
C ASN A 22 -3.75 -5.99 8.85
N ASP A 23 -2.47 -6.38 8.95
CA ASP A 23 -1.82 -7.34 8.04
C ASP A 23 -1.79 -6.92 6.55
N TYR A 24 -2.04 -5.65 6.23
CA TYR A 24 -2.09 -5.16 4.84
C TYR A 24 -1.39 -3.80 4.66
N PRO A 25 -0.78 -3.52 3.49
CA PRO A 25 -0.13 -2.24 3.20
C PRO A 25 -1.12 -1.10 2.91
N TYR A 26 -0.99 -0.01 3.66
CA TYR A 26 -1.78 1.22 3.52
C TYR A 26 -0.91 2.48 3.38
N ARG A 27 -1.48 3.51 2.76
CA ARG A 27 -0.97 4.89 2.75
C ARG A 27 -1.91 5.83 3.50
N LEU A 28 -1.32 6.88 4.04
CA LEU A 28 -2.04 7.96 4.67
C LEU A 28 -2.57 8.96 3.63
N VAL A 29 -3.86 9.24 3.65
CA VAL A 29 -4.49 10.27 2.81
C VAL A 29 -5.13 11.31 3.71
N TRP A 30 -4.67 12.55 3.65
CA TRP A 30 -5.32 13.65 4.37
C TRP A 30 -6.60 14.04 3.67
N LEU A 31 -7.69 14.13 4.43
CA LEU A 31 -8.98 14.54 3.91
C LEU A 31 -9.21 16.03 4.19
N GLU A 32 -9.84 16.73 3.26
CA GLU A 32 -10.35 18.10 3.47
C GLU A 32 -11.83 18.03 3.86
N SER A 33 -12.15 17.22 4.87
CA SER A 33 -13.51 17.03 5.38
C SER A 33 -13.64 17.57 6.81
N ASP A 34 -14.77 18.18 7.14
CA ASP A 34 -15.07 18.64 8.51
C ASP A 34 -15.35 17.47 9.48
N THR A 35 -15.54 16.24 8.98
CA THR A 35 -15.91 15.06 9.78
C THR A 35 -14.80 14.04 9.95
N HIS A 36 -13.80 14.07 9.07
CA HIS A 36 -12.71 13.11 9.04
C HIS A 36 -11.42 13.84 8.69
N GLU A 37 -10.41 13.71 9.54
CA GLU A 37 -9.13 14.39 9.33
C GLU A 37 -8.27 13.66 8.28
N PHE A 38 -8.33 12.32 8.25
CA PHE A 38 -7.57 11.50 7.31
C PHE A 38 -8.26 10.19 6.98
N ALA A 39 -7.76 9.48 5.98
CA ALA A 39 -8.15 8.12 5.66
C ALA A 39 -6.91 7.25 5.41
N LEU A 40 -7.09 5.95 5.61
CA LEU A 40 -6.11 4.94 5.22
C LEU A 40 -6.55 4.32 3.91
N SER A 41 -5.72 4.49 2.88
CA SER A 41 -5.98 3.97 1.54
C SER A 41 -5.13 2.73 1.30
N PRO A 42 -5.72 1.58 0.95
CA PRO A 42 -4.95 0.37 0.65
C PRO A 42 -4.13 0.58 -0.63
N LEU A 43 -2.89 0.06 -0.68
CA LEU A 43 -2.05 0.20 -1.88
C LEU A 43 -2.66 -0.50 -3.10
N TYR A 44 -3.27 -1.65 -2.86
CA TYR A 44 -3.94 -2.45 -3.86
C TYR A 44 -5.21 -3.01 -3.22
N TRP A 45 -6.33 -3.01 -3.93
CA TRP A 45 -7.54 -3.73 -3.52
C TRP A 45 -8.47 -3.89 -4.73
N GLY A 46 -7.89 -4.20 -5.89
CA GLY A 46 -8.59 -4.17 -7.19
C GLY A 46 -9.36 -2.86 -7.46
N ASP A 47 -10.49 -2.96 -8.15
CA ASP A 47 -11.35 -1.83 -8.58
C ASP A 47 -12.24 -1.25 -7.45
N SER A 48 -11.99 -1.58 -6.18
CA SER A 48 -12.90 -1.25 -5.06
C SER A 48 -12.21 -0.86 -3.77
N GLY A 49 -10.99 -0.33 -3.84
CA GLY A 49 -10.31 0.24 -2.67
C GLY A 49 -11.20 1.24 -1.94
N MET A 50 -11.74 0.82 -0.79
CA MET A 50 -12.47 1.71 0.11
C MET A 50 -11.49 2.27 1.12
N ASP A 51 -11.10 3.52 0.91
CA ASP A 51 -10.39 4.29 1.91
C ASP A 51 -11.14 4.23 3.24
N ILE A 52 -10.43 3.96 4.33
CA ILE A 52 -11.02 3.88 5.66
C ILE A 52 -10.88 5.27 6.29
N PRO A 53 -11.97 6.04 6.43
CA PRO A 53 -11.89 7.38 6.98
C PRO A 53 -11.80 7.33 8.51
N PHE A 54 -10.94 8.17 9.06
CA PHE A 54 -10.74 8.35 10.49
C PHE A 54 -11.03 9.79 10.88
N GLN A 55 -11.75 9.95 12.00
CA GLN A 55 -12.04 11.27 12.55
C GLN A 55 -10.75 11.94 12.99
N ASP A 56 -9.98 11.23 13.82
CA ASP A 56 -8.76 11.71 14.44
C ASP A 56 -7.85 10.52 14.81
N ARG A 57 -6.64 10.82 15.32
CA ARG A 57 -5.72 9.81 15.85
C ARG A 57 -6.34 8.91 16.93
N GLU A 58 -7.23 9.44 17.76
CA GLU A 58 -7.92 8.63 18.79
C GLU A 58 -8.78 7.52 18.16
N ALA A 59 -9.43 7.80 17.03
CA ALA A 59 -10.21 6.81 16.30
C ALA A 59 -9.32 5.74 15.64
N LEU A 60 -8.10 6.10 15.23
CA LEU A 60 -7.11 5.14 14.75
C LEU A 60 -6.62 4.23 15.89
N VAL A 61 -6.36 4.79 17.07
CA VAL A 61 -5.93 4.01 18.24
C VAL A 61 -6.99 3.00 18.66
N ASP A 62 -8.27 3.38 18.63
CA ASP A 62 -9.39 2.50 18.99
C ASP A 62 -9.54 1.29 18.04
N GLN A 63 -9.24 1.50 16.75
CA GLN A 63 -9.30 0.46 15.72
C GLN A 63 -7.96 -0.24 15.46
N TRP A 64 -6.90 0.09 16.20
CA TRP A 64 -5.58 -0.48 15.99
C TRP A 64 -5.54 -1.95 16.43
N GLU A 65 -5.58 -2.86 15.46
CA GLU A 65 -5.54 -4.31 15.72
C GLU A 65 -4.11 -4.79 16.02
N VAL A 66 -4.00 -5.95 16.67
CA VAL A 66 -2.70 -6.55 17.05
C VAL A 66 -1.81 -6.87 15.85
N ASP A 67 -2.43 -7.12 14.70
CA ASP A 67 -1.76 -7.40 13.43
C ASP A 67 -1.27 -6.13 12.71
N SER A 68 -1.51 -4.94 13.29
CA SER A 68 -1.00 -3.68 12.76
C SER A 68 0.44 -3.44 13.22
N GLN A 69 1.39 -3.61 12.30
CA GLN A 69 2.82 -3.46 12.60
C GLN A 69 3.32 -2.01 12.46
N GLY A 70 2.62 -1.17 11.70
CA GLY A 70 3.05 0.19 11.41
C GLY A 70 4.17 0.23 10.39
N ARG A 71 5.21 1.04 10.61
CA ARG A 71 6.23 1.27 9.59
C ARG A 71 7.21 0.09 9.56
N MET A 72 7.21 -0.64 8.44
CA MET A 72 8.12 -1.76 8.21
C MET A 72 9.33 -1.31 7.37
N THR A 73 10.46 -1.97 7.60
CA THR A 73 11.67 -1.86 6.78
C THR A 73 11.52 -2.59 5.45
N ALA A 74 12.43 -2.33 4.50
CA ALA A 74 12.45 -3.00 3.21
C ALA A 74 12.54 -4.54 3.34
N GLU A 75 13.33 -5.03 4.30
CA GLU A 75 13.50 -6.47 4.56
C GLU A 75 12.23 -7.11 5.14
N GLU A 76 11.54 -6.38 6.02
CA GLU A 76 10.26 -6.83 6.59
C GLU A 76 9.16 -6.86 5.52
N TRP A 77 9.12 -5.85 4.64
CA TRP A 77 8.19 -5.86 3.52
C TRP A 77 8.50 -6.95 2.50
N ALA A 78 9.78 -7.26 2.25
CA ALA A 78 10.15 -8.41 1.44
C ALA A 78 9.62 -9.71 2.08
N THR A 79 9.83 -9.89 3.38
CA THR A 79 9.30 -11.05 4.09
C THR A 79 7.76 -11.14 3.99
N TRP A 80 7.07 -10.00 4.09
CA TRP A 80 5.62 -9.94 3.92
C TRP A 80 5.17 -10.33 2.51
N LEU A 81 5.88 -9.87 1.47
CA LEU A 81 5.59 -10.24 0.08
C LEU A 81 5.81 -11.73 -0.18
N ASP A 82 6.82 -12.35 0.42
CA ASP A 82 7.06 -13.80 0.33
C ASP A 82 5.89 -14.58 0.94
N ASP A 83 5.44 -14.19 2.13
CA ASP A 83 4.29 -14.80 2.80
C ASP A 83 3.00 -14.58 1.99
N ALA A 84 2.78 -13.37 1.47
CA ALA A 84 1.64 -13.03 0.63
C ALA A 84 1.64 -13.80 -0.71
N THR A 85 2.80 -14.18 -1.24
CA THR A 85 2.93 -14.97 -2.47
C THR A 85 2.49 -16.42 -2.25
N ASP A 86 2.75 -17.00 -1.08
CA ASP A 86 2.28 -18.36 -0.72
C ASP A 86 0.84 -18.37 -0.21
N ASP A 87 0.31 -17.21 0.20
CA ASP A 87 -1.04 -17.08 0.74
C ASP A 87 -2.12 -17.08 -0.36
N PRO A 88 -3.07 -18.03 -0.35
CA PRO A 88 -4.14 -18.11 -1.34
C PRO A 88 -5.15 -16.93 -1.28
N ARG A 89 -5.05 -16.05 -0.28
CA ARG A 89 -5.83 -14.80 -0.21
C ARG A 89 -5.44 -13.81 -1.30
N TYR A 90 -4.18 -13.81 -1.73
CA TYR A 90 -3.66 -12.86 -2.70
C TYR A 90 -3.44 -13.53 -4.06
N SER A 91 -3.56 -12.74 -5.12
CA SER A 91 -3.22 -13.19 -6.48
C SER A 91 -1.80 -12.76 -6.84
N ASP A 92 -1.10 -13.52 -7.68
CA ASP A 92 0.23 -13.12 -8.19
C ASP A 92 0.28 -11.67 -8.75
N ASP A 93 -0.76 -11.27 -9.48
CA ASP A 93 -0.88 -9.92 -10.06
C ASP A 93 -1.04 -8.82 -8.99
N GLU A 94 -1.73 -9.16 -7.90
CA GLU A 94 -1.87 -8.29 -6.73
C GLU A 94 -0.54 -8.11 -6.02
N VAL A 95 0.15 -9.22 -5.72
CA VAL A 95 1.44 -9.19 -5.03
C VAL A 95 2.49 -8.46 -5.87
N ALA A 96 2.51 -8.67 -7.19
CA ALA A 96 3.40 -7.95 -8.11
C ALA A 96 3.11 -6.44 -8.12
N SER A 97 1.84 -6.04 -8.08
CA SER A 97 1.44 -4.63 -8.01
C SER A 97 1.85 -3.99 -6.69
N LEU A 98 1.70 -4.72 -5.57
CA LEU A 98 2.16 -4.27 -4.26
C LEU A 98 3.68 -4.14 -4.20
N ALA A 99 4.42 -5.11 -4.76
CA ALA A 99 5.88 -5.08 -4.80
C ALA A 99 6.43 -3.86 -5.55
N ALA A 100 5.76 -3.41 -6.62
CA ALA A 100 6.17 -2.23 -7.37
C ALA A 100 6.02 -0.90 -6.59
N GLU A 101 5.10 -0.85 -5.63
CA GLU A 101 4.77 0.36 -4.86
C GLU A 101 5.39 0.38 -3.45
N LEU A 102 5.83 -0.78 -2.96
CA LEU A 102 6.47 -0.91 -1.66
C LEU A 102 7.94 -0.47 -1.72
N PRO A 103 8.49 0.09 -0.63
CA PRO A 103 9.89 0.49 -0.54
C PRO A 103 10.81 -0.73 -0.31
N THR A 104 10.54 -1.84 -1.00
CA THR A 104 11.36 -3.04 -0.95
C THR A 104 12.44 -2.97 -2.01
N GLU A 105 13.57 -3.60 -1.72
CA GLU A 105 14.55 -3.99 -2.74
C GLU A 105 14.12 -5.28 -3.47
N TRP A 106 12.80 -5.54 -3.48
CA TRP A 106 12.21 -6.64 -4.21
C TRP A 106 12.32 -6.30 -5.71
N ASP A 107 13.43 -6.69 -6.31
CA ASP A 107 13.51 -6.95 -7.74
C ASP A 107 12.46 -8.04 -7.99
N ALA A 108 11.23 -7.62 -8.30
CA ALA A 108 10.32 -8.46 -9.04
C ALA A 108 11.09 -8.73 -10.33
N ASP A 109 11.73 -9.91 -10.38
CA ASP A 109 12.49 -10.40 -11.52
C ASP A 109 11.77 -9.93 -12.78
N ASP A 110 12.47 -9.13 -13.59
CA ASP A 110 12.05 -8.59 -14.88
C ASP A 110 11.66 -9.77 -15.78
N GLY A 111 10.46 -10.30 -15.52
CA GLY A 111 9.90 -11.49 -16.10
C GLY A 111 8.92 -11.11 -17.20
N ASP A 112 9.20 -10.05 -17.98
CA ASP A 112 8.89 -9.96 -19.42
C ASP A 112 9.39 -8.63 -20.02
N SER A 113 10.71 -8.48 -20.20
CA SER A 113 11.21 -7.71 -21.35
C SER A 113 10.97 -8.54 -22.63
N GLY A 114 9.71 -8.74 -22.98
CA GLY A 114 9.30 -9.77 -23.91
C GLY A 114 8.06 -9.49 -24.77
N SER A 115 7.48 -8.28 -24.83
CA SER A 115 6.87 -7.74 -26.08
C SER A 115 6.26 -6.33 -25.96
N GLY A 116 7.02 -5.34 -26.43
CA GLY A 116 6.56 -4.47 -27.52
C GLY A 116 5.36 -3.54 -27.26
N GLY A 117 5.63 -2.40 -26.64
CA GLY A 117 4.90 -1.18 -26.98
C GLY A 117 5.04 -0.87 -28.47
N GLY A 118 3.93 -0.92 -29.21
CA GLY A 118 3.94 -0.77 -30.67
C GLY A 118 2.58 -0.51 -31.28
N LEU A 119 1.82 0.42 -30.70
CA LEU A 119 0.50 0.87 -31.16
C LEU A 119 0.57 1.75 -32.43
N ARG A 120 1.38 1.41 -33.44
CA ARG A 120 1.53 2.21 -34.66
C ARG A 120 1.58 1.38 -35.95
N ASP A 121 0.59 1.67 -36.78
CA ASP A 121 0.55 1.52 -38.24
C ASP A 121 0.26 0.13 -38.84
N ARG A 122 -1.04 -0.16 -39.02
CA ARG A 122 -1.50 -1.18 -39.97
C ARG A 122 -2.81 -0.86 -40.69
N LEU A 123 -2.99 0.39 -41.10
CA LEU A 123 -4.00 0.75 -42.10
C LEU A 123 -3.41 1.67 -43.17
N GLY A 124 -2.96 1.03 -44.26
CA GLY A 124 -3.19 1.47 -45.64
C GLY A 124 -2.47 2.73 -46.13
N LEU A 125 -1.30 2.55 -46.73
CA LEU A 125 -1.02 2.94 -48.14
C LEU A 125 0.31 2.35 -48.62
#